data_AF-A0A5N6E263-F1
#
_entry.id   AF-A0A5N6E263-F1
#
_cell.length_a   1.000
_cell.length_b   1.000
_cell.length_c   1.000
_cell.angle_alpha   90.00
_cell.angle_beta   90.00
_cell.angle_gamma   90.00
#
_symmetry.space_group_name_H-M   'P 1'
#
loop_
_entity.id
_entity.type
_entity.pdbx_description
1 polymer ?
#
loop_
_entity_poly.entity_id
_entity_poly.type
_entity_poly.pdbx_seq_one_letter_code
_entity_poly.pdbx_strand_id
1 'polypeptide(L)'
;MASPRSNVFGTVHRTEGYMKVHGSEASLPKSFTFHKARKNSKYDDPSTQCETYEFPSPACSFIYEVDDTAIDIVMGLRECAVIPWKKTIHVMEIMYEIRKQGGTVRIPARL
;
A
#
# COMPACT_ATOMS: atom_id res chain seq x y z
N MET A 1 -19.15 19.11 -15.52
CA MET A 1 -18.78 17.70 -15.73
C MET A 1 -17.53 17.42 -14.92
N ALA A 2 -17.64 16.72 -13.79
CA ALA A 2 -16.49 16.37 -12.97
C ALA A 2 -15.70 15.25 -13.68
N SER A 3 -14.42 15.50 -13.96
CA SER A 3 -13.49 14.42 -14.33
C SER A 3 -13.55 13.33 -13.25
N PRO A 4 -13.67 12.04 -13.58
CA PRO A 4 -13.73 11.00 -12.58
C PRO A 4 -12.42 11.07 -11.80
N ARG A 5 -12.47 11.57 -10.56
CA ARG A 5 -11.30 11.59 -9.68
C ARG A 5 -10.87 10.13 -9.56
N SER A 6 -9.80 9.79 -10.27
CA SER A 6 -9.24 8.46 -10.26
C SER A 6 -9.00 8.12 -8.79
N ASN A 7 -9.64 7.07 -8.28
CA ASN A 7 -9.58 6.66 -6.88
C ASN A 7 -8.20 6.03 -6.59
N VAL A 8 -7.12 6.69 -6.99
CA VAL A 8 -5.72 6.26 -6.94
C VAL A 8 -5.10 6.92 -5.72
N PHE A 9 -4.68 6.14 -4.75
CA PHE A 9 -4.02 6.66 -3.55
C PHE A 9 -2.50 6.52 -3.61
N GLY A 10 -1.98 5.63 -4.46
CA GLY A 10 -0.55 5.34 -4.54
C GLY A 10 -0.10 4.98 -5.95
N THR A 11 1.12 5.37 -6.31
CA THR A 11 1.78 4.98 -7.56
C THR A 11 3.18 4.47 -7.27
N VAL A 12 3.53 3.32 -7.86
CA VAL A 12 4.86 2.72 -7.75
C VAL A 12 5.53 2.78 -9.12
N HIS A 13 6.69 3.45 -9.19
CA HIS A 13 7.46 3.59 -10.42
C HIS A 13 8.57 2.55 -10.50
N ARG A 14 8.74 1.95 -11.69
CA ARG A 14 9.85 1.07 -12.04
C ARG A 14 10.39 1.42 -13.43
N THR A 15 11.52 0.81 -13.80
CA THR A 15 12.11 0.96 -15.14
C THR A 15 11.20 0.43 -16.25
N GLU A 16 10.45 -0.63 -15.96
CA GLU A 16 9.54 -1.29 -16.91
C GLU A 16 8.18 -0.61 -17.05
N GLY A 17 7.91 0.44 -16.27
CA GLY A 17 6.60 1.08 -16.23
C GLY A 17 6.22 1.56 -14.84
N TYR A 18 4.92 1.77 -14.63
CA TYR A 18 4.41 2.21 -13.33
C TYR A 18 3.10 1.49 -12.98
N MET A 19 2.86 1.34 -11.69
CA MET A 19 1.67 0.71 -11.15
C MET A 19 0.86 1.75 -10.37
N LYS A 20 -0.43 1.89 -10.68
CA LYS A 20 -1.38 2.70 -9.93
C LYS A 20 -2.22 1.79 -9.06
N VAL A 21 -2.32 2.10 -7.77
CA VAL A 21 -3.15 1.35 -6.82
C VAL A 21 -4.42 2.15 -6.55
N HIS A 22 -5.56 1.51 -6.72
CA HIS A 22 -6.88 2.08 -6.61
C HIS A 22 -7.58 1.62 -5.33
N GLY A 23 -8.25 2.52 -4.63
CA GLY A 23 -8.95 2.26 -3.38
C GLY A 23 -9.47 3.57 -2.78
N SER A 24 -10.53 3.48 -1.97
CA SER A 24 -11.03 4.62 -1.19
C SER A 24 -10.03 5.03 -0.11
N GLU A 25 -9.36 4.05 0.49
CA GLU A 25 -8.33 4.22 1.52
C GLU A 25 -7.11 3.36 1.20
N ALA A 26 -5.94 3.78 1.71
CA ALA A 26 -4.71 2.98 1.58
C ALA A 26 -4.81 1.61 2.30
N SER A 27 -5.65 1.50 3.32
CA SER A 27 -5.96 0.26 4.05
C SER A 27 -7.00 -0.63 3.34
N LEU A 28 -7.61 -0.15 2.25
CA LEU A 28 -8.63 -0.87 1.51
C LEU A 28 -8.43 -0.71 -0.02
N PRO A 29 -7.32 -1.25 -0.57
CA PRO A 29 -7.14 -1.29 -2.01
C PRO A 29 -8.19 -2.20 -2.65
N LYS A 30 -8.74 -1.79 -3.79
CA LYS A 30 -9.74 -2.55 -4.57
C LYS A 30 -9.17 -3.13 -5.85
N SER A 31 -8.25 -2.42 -6.48
CA SER A 31 -7.59 -2.89 -7.69
C SER A 31 -6.25 -2.21 -7.88
N PHE A 32 -5.41 -2.78 -8.72
CA PHE A 32 -4.23 -2.09 -9.22
C PHE A 32 -4.14 -2.21 -10.73
N THR A 33 -3.55 -1.20 -11.33
CA THR A 33 -3.40 -1.08 -12.77
C THR A 33 -1.91 -0.96 -13.09
N PHE A 34 -1.39 -1.90 -13.87
CA PHE A 34 0.00 -1.89 -14.32
C PHE A 34 0.11 -1.35 -15.74
N HIS A 35 0.91 -0.30 -15.92
CA HIS A 35 1.18 0.34 -17.19
C HIS A 35 2.60 -0.02 -17.65
N LYS A 36 2.72 -0.86 -18.68
CA LYS A 36 4.01 -1.30 -19.24
C LYS A 36 4.63 -0.21 -20.11
N ALA A 37 5.81 0.29 -19.76
CA ALA A 37 6.52 1.25 -20.60
C ALA A 37 6.93 0.59 -21.93
N ARG A 38 6.47 1.13 -23.07
CA ARG A 38 6.95 0.68 -24.37
C ARG A 38 8.35 1.23 -24.60
N LYS A 39 9.23 0.43 -25.19
CA LYS A 39 10.66 0.73 -25.41
C LYS A 39 10.97 2.00 -26.25
N ASN A 40 9.97 2.78 -26.67
CA ASN A 40 10.12 4.00 -27.48
C ASN A 40 8.92 4.99 -27.37
N SER A 41 8.01 4.85 -26.41
CA SER A 41 6.90 5.80 -26.23
C SER A 41 7.16 6.73 -25.06
N LYS A 42 6.81 8.01 -25.20
CA LYS A 42 6.77 8.94 -24.06
C LYS A 42 5.84 8.36 -22.99
N TYR A 43 6.21 8.56 -21.72
CA TYR A 43 5.30 8.36 -20.60
C TYR A 43 3.98 9.10 -20.91
N ASP A 44 2.85 8.40 -20.85
CA ASP A 44 1.49 8.85 -21.26
C ASP A 44 1.09 8.70 -22.74
N ASP A 45 1.47 7.60 -23.39
CA ASP A 45 0.77 7.16 -24.61
C ASP A 45 -0.52 6.40 -24.23
N PRO A 46 -1.72 6.82 -24.67
CA PRO A 46 -2.97 6.09 -24.41
C PRO A 46 -3.01 4.67 -25.01
N SER A 47 -2.02 4.30 -25.85
CA SER A 47 -1.83 2.93 -26.37
C SER A 47 -1.00 2.01 -25.46
N THR A 48 -0.60 2.48 -24.28
CA THR A 48 0.16 1.69 -23.30
C THR A 48 -0.66 0.46 -22.87
N GLN A 49 -0.11 -0.74 -23.06
CA GLN A 49 -0.75 -1.96 -22.56
C GLN A 49 -0.95 -1.85 -21.05
N CYS A 50 -2.22 -1.93 -20.66
CA CYS A 50 -2.71 -1.67 -19.33
C CYS A 50 -3.40 -2.94 -18.84
N GLU A 51 -2.90 -3.51 -17.75
CA GLU A 51 -3.51 -4.69 -17.13
C GLU A 51 -4.02 -4.27 -15.75
N THR A 52 -5.33 -4.42 -15.57
CA THR A 52 -6.00 -4.16 -14.29
C THR A 52 -6.28 -5.46 -13.58
N TYR A 53 -5.92 -5.51 -12.31
CA TYR A 53 -6.11 -6.65 -11.42
C TYR A 53 -6.99 -6.21 -10.26
N GLU A 54 -8.12 -6.89 -10.08
CA GLU A 54 -9.08 -6.61 -9.01
C GLU A 54 -8.85 -7.55 -7.84
N PHE A 55 -8.95 -7.00 -6.63
CA PHE A 55 -8.90 -7.79 -5.41
C PHE A 55 -10.32 -8.14 -4.97
N PRO A 56 -10.57 -9.38 -4.54
CA PRO A 56 -11.81 -9.71 -3.86
C PRO A 56 -11.92 -8.85 -2.60
N SER A 57 -13.06 -8.16 -2.43
CA SER A 57 -13.29 -7.25 -1.30
C SER A 57 -14.35 -7.86 -0.38
N PRO A 58 -13.96 -8.66 0.63
CA PRO A 58 -14.89 -9.09 1.67
C PRO A 58 -15.36 -7.87 2.48
N ALA A 59 -16.54 -7.97 3.10
CA ALA A 59 -17.17 -6.86 3.81
C ALA A 59 -16.33 -6.30 4.99
N CYS A 60 -15.36 -7.07 5.49
CA CYS A 60 -14.37 -6.64 6.48
C CYS A 60 -12.95 -6.90 5.96
N SER A 61 -12.16 -5.85 5.77
CA SER A 61 -10.77 -5.95 5.27
C SER A 61 -9.81 -6.68 6.21
N PHE A 62 -10.14 -6.77 7.50
CA PHE A 62 -9.28 -7.41 8.50
C PHE A 62 -9.21 -8.93 8.41
N ILE A 63 -10.05 -9.56 7.58
CA ILE A 63 -10.11 -11.03 7.49
C ILE A 63 -8.77 -11.59 7.01
N TYR A 64 -8.14 -10.94 6.03
CA TYR A 64 -6.83 -11.37 5.52
C TYR A 64 -5.73 -11.31 6.59
N GLU A 65 -5.73 -10.27 7.43
CA GLU A 65 -4.76 -10.13 8.51
C GLU A 65 -4.97 -11.20 9.59
N VAL A 66 -6.23 -11.52 9.90
CA VAL A 66 -6.60 -12.57 10.86
C VAL A 66 -6.19 -13.95 10.35
N ASP A 67 -6.45 -14.24 9.07
CA ASP A 67 -6.11 -15.52 8.45
C ASP A 67 -4.59 -15.74 8.41
N ASP A 68 -3.82 -14.73 7.98
CA ASP A 68 -2.35 -14.79 7.98
C ASP A 68 -1.81 -14.98 9.42
N THR A 69 -2.38 -14.28 10.40
CA THR A 69 -1.99 -14.42 11.81
C THR A 69 -2.29 -15.83 12.33
N ALA A 70 -3.44 -16.41 11.97
CA ALA A 70 -3.79 -17.77 12.36
C ALA A 70 -2.79 -18.79 11.76
N ILE A 71 -2.41 -18.62 10.50
CA ILE A 71 -1.40 -19.46 9.83
C ILE A 71 -0.06 -19.36 10.56
N ASP A 72 0.40 -18.15 10.87
CA ASP A 72 1.67 -17.91 11.57
C ASP A 72 1.70 -18.57 12.96
N ILE A 73 0.60 -18.49 13.72
CA ILE A 73 0.47 -19.15 15.03
C ILE A 73 0.52 -20.67 14.90
N VAL A 74 -0.21 -21.24 13.93
CA VAL A 74 -0.22 -22.69 13.69
C VAL A 74 1.17 -23.20 13.28
N MET A 75 1.93 -22.41 12.53
CA MET A 75 3.32 -22.70 12.17
C MET A 75 4.31 -22.50 13.35
N GLY A 76 3.84 -22.04 14.51
CA GLY A 76 4.68 -21.78 15.68
C GLY A 76 5.60 -20.57 15.53
N LEU A 77 5.31 -19.68 14.57
CA LEU A 77 6.04 -18.45 14.38
C LEU A 77 5.69 -17.47 15.51
N ARG A 78 6.69 -16.68 15.92
CA ARG A 78 6.53 -15.67 16.98
C ARG A 78 6.30 -14.26 16.43
N GLU A 79 6.44 -14.10 15.12
CA GLU A 79 6.23 -12.85 14.42
C GLU A 79 5.58 -13.13 13.06
N CYS A 80 4.96 -12.10 12.49
CA CYS A 80 4.33 -12.21 11.19
C CYS A 80 5.38 -12.28 10.08
N ALA A 81 5.24 -13.22 9.16
CA ALA A 81 6.17 -13.37 8.03
C ALA A 81 6.10 -12.18 7.05
N VAL A 82 4.91 -11.61 6.85
CA VAL A 82 4.68 -10.48 5.94
C VAL A 82 5.23 -9.17 6.53
N ILE A 83 4.97 -8.93 7.82
CA ILE A 83 5.45 -7.76 8.58
C ILE A 83 6.25 -8.16 9.83
N PRO A 84 7.54 -8.52 9.67
CA PRO A 84 8.41 -8.86 10.82
C PRO A 84 8.61 -7.66 11.75
N TRP A 85 8.97 -7.93 13.01
CA TRP A 85 9.11 -6.87 14.04
C TRP A 85 10.09 -5.78 13.64
N LYS A 86 11.18 -6.15 12.96
CA LYS A 86 12.17 -5.18 12.45
C LYS A 86 11.53 -4.17 11.49
N LYS A 87 10.62 -4.60 10.62
CA LYS A 87 9.90 -3.68 9.73
C LYS A 87 8.93 -2.80 10.51
N THR A 88 8.23 -3.36 11.50
CA THR A 88 7.31 -2.59 12.36
C THR A 88 8.05 -1.47 13.10
N ILE A 89 9.21 -1.77 13.70
CA ILE A 89 10.05 -0.76 14.36
C ILE A 89 10.47 0.32 13.36
N HIS A 90 10.94 -0.07 12.17
CA HIS A 90 11.34 0.87 11.14
C HIS A 90 10.21 1.81 10.69
N VAL A 91 8.98 1.29 10.53
CA VAL A 91 7.81 2.12 10.22
C VAL A 91 7.50 3.10 11.36
N MET A 92 7.57 2.64 12.62
CA MET A 92 7.37 3.50 13.79
C MET A 92 8.40 4.63 13.87
N GLU A 93 9.66 4.34 13.55
CA GLU A 93 10.75 5.32 13.49
C GLU A 93 10.52 6.36 12.39
N ILE A 94 10.12 5.94 11.18
CA ILE A 94 9.77 6.87 10.09
C ILE A 94 8.62 7.78 10.53
N MET A 95 7.54 7.22 11.07
CA MET A 95 6.41 8.02 11.56
C MET A 95 6.82 8.97 12.67
N TYR A 96 7.74 8.55 13.54
CA TYR A 96 8.28 9.39 14.60
C TYR A 96 9.06 10.58 14.04
N GLU A 97 9.97 10.36 13.10
CA GLU A 97 10.75 11.44 12.48
C GLU A 97 9.87 12.39 11.67
N ILE A 98 8.86 11.89 10.95
CA ILE A 98 7.87 12.75 10.25
C ILE A 98 7.13 13.64 11.26
N ARG A 99 6.65 13.07 12.37
CA ARG A 99 5.94 13.86 13.41
C ARG A 99 6.83 14.93 14.03
N LYS A 100 8.09 14.58 14.31
CA LYS A 100 9.10 15.46 14.88
C LYS A 100 9.42 16.63 13.94
N GLN A 101 9.65 16.35 12.67
CA GLN A 101 9.88 17.37 11.64
C GLN A 101 8.63 18.22 11.37
N GLY A 102 7.45 17.61 11.42
CA GLY A 102 6.16 18.28 11.26
C GLY A 102 5.70 19.11 12.46
N GLY A 103 6.53 19.27 13.50
CA GLY A 103 6.20 20.09 14.68
C GLY A 103 5.04 19.56 15.53
N THR A 104 4.63 18.29 15.35
CA THR A 104 3.62 17.66 16.20
C THR A 104 4.26 17.34 17.55
N VAL A 105 4.07 18.24 18.52
CA VAL A 105 4.65 18.13 19.85
C VAL A 105 3.99 16.97 20.60
N ARG A 106 4.82 16.03 21.08
CA ARG A 106 4.38 14.94 21.95
C ARG A 106 3.79 15.53 23.23
N ILE A 107 2.50 15.30 23.50
CA ILE A 107 2.00 15.35 24.88
C ILE A 107 2.73 14.21 25.60
N PRO A 108 3.57 14.48 26.61
CA PRO A 108 4.31 13.43 27.28
C PRO A 108 3.32 12.41 27.84
N ALA A 109 3.52 11.13 27.50
CA ALA A 109 2.90 10.05 28.24
C ALA A 109 3.42 10.17 29.69
N ARG A 110 2.57 10.70 30.58
CA ARG A 110 2.74 10.52 32.02
C ARG A 110 2.62 9.02 32.26
N LEU A 111 3.75 8.40 32.60
CA LEU A 111 3.76 7.22 33.45
C LEU A 111 3.87 7.72 34.89
#